data_AF-A0A931RT61-F1
#
_entry.id   AF-A0A931RT61-F1
#
_cell.length_a   1.000
_cell.length_b   1.000
_cell.length_c   1.000
_cell.angle_alpha   90.00
_cell.angle_beta   90.00
_cell.angle_gamma   90.00
#
_symmetry.space_group_name_H-M   'P 1'
#
loop_
_entity.id
_entity.type
_entity.pdbx_description
1 polymer ?
#
loop_
_entity_poly.entity_id
_entity_poly.type
_entity_poly.pdbx_seq_one_letter_code
_entity_poly.pdbx_strand_id
1 'polypeptide(L)'
;MNLQFLNFQKREIFFVLFLAVVLSFLVFGNGIFNDFTFDDVAVIQNRGDLKDSSNFFNLFVSPYHLLAKLGLFRPFTMASYAVNHFINNAILPASATSFQEAAGFRVVNIIIHAFNSFLLFWLVRRLFKNRFLSYATFLLFLVHPIHTEAVTSLVGRAELLAFFWSLAAVYFFIKKDSLLSSGAFLFALLSKEVALMVLPIIFYIDWALLRNRFFPAIKRTFVFAPAI
;
A
#
# COMPACT_ATOMS: atom_id res chain seq x y z
N MET A 1 12.30 6.60 -26.42
CA MET A 1 11.26 7.49 -25.86
C MET A 1 11.95 8.51 -24.97
N ASN A 2 12.11 9.75 -25.45
CA ASN A 2 12.79 10.82 -24.74
C ASN A 2 11.97 11.18 -23.48
N LEU A 3 12.54 11.00 -22.28
CA LEU A 3 11.88 11.25 -21.00
C LEU A 3 11.93 12.74 -20.58
N GLN A 4 12.12 13.66 -21.52
CA GLN A 4 12.26 15.11 -21.26
C GLN A 4 10.93 15.87 -21.03
N PHE A 5 9.80 15.19 -20.85
CA PHE A 5 8.49 15.85 -20.69
C PHE A 5 7.93 15.88 -19.25
N LEU A 6 8.76 15.63 -18.23
CA LEU A 6 8.34 15.74 -16.83
C LEU A 6 8.40 17.21 -16.37
N ASN A 7 7.60 18.08 -16.98
CA ASN A 7 7.39 19.43 -16.48
C ASN A 7 6.33 19.42 -15.35
N PHE A 8 6.55 18.60 -14.33
CA PHE A 8 5.81 18.71 -13.10
C PHE A 8 6.28 19.98 -12.40
N GLN A 9 5.38 20.92 -12.17
CA GLN A 9 5.67 21.96 -11.21
C GLN A 9 5.77 21.26 -9.85
N LYS A 10 6.95 21.31 -9.19
CA LYS A 10 7.14 20.74 -7.85
C LYS A 10 5.99 21.10 -6.90
N ARG A 11 5.45 22.32 -7.06
CA ARG A 11 4.26 22.83 -6.35
C ARG A 11 3.02 21.93 -6.51
N GLU A 12 2.74 21.40 -7.71
CA GLU A 12 1.60 20.50 -7.94
C GLU A 12 1.75 19.19 -7.17
N ILE A 13 2.96 18.63 -7.12
CA ILE A 13 3.24 17.40 -6.38
C ILE A 13 2.95 17.58 -4.89
N PHE A 14 3.53 18.62 -4.30
CA PHE A 14 3.31 18.93 -2.89
C PHE A 14 1.85 19.25 -2.60
N PHE A 15 1.18 19.97 -3.49
CA PHE A 15 -0.24 20.28 -3.37
C PHE A 15 -1.10 19.02 -3.37
N VAL A 16 -0.92 18.11 -4.33
CA VAL A 16 -1.71 16.88 -4.41
C VAL A 16 -1.41 15.95 -3.23
N LEU A 17 -0.15 15.85 -2.79
CA LEU A 17 0.21 15.07 -1.61
C LEU A 17 -0.44 15.64 -0.34
N PHE A 18 -0.37 16.97 -0.15
CA PHE A 18 -1.03 17.65 0.95
C PHE A 18 -2.55 17.39 0.92
N LEU A 19 -3.16 17.55 -0.25
CA LEU A 19 -4.59 17.31 -0.44
C LEU A 19 -4.95 15.84 -0.16
N ALA A 20 -4.12 14.88 -0.57
CA ALA A 20 -4.32 13.47 -0.31
C ALA A 20 -4.38 13.17 1.20
N VAL A 21 -3.45 13.75 1.97
CA VAL A 21 -3.43 13.60 3.42
C VAL A 21 -4.67 14.24 4.03
N VAL A 22 -4.92 15.53 3.76
CA VAL A 22 -6.05 16.27 4.35
C VAL A 22 -7.38 15.60 4.04
N LEU A 23 -7.65 15.26 2.78
CA LEU A 23 -8.92 14.63 2.40
C LEU A 23 -9.07 13.23 2.99
N SER A 24 -7.99 12.43 3.07
CA SER A 24 -8.08 11.09 3.66
C SER A 24 -8.45 11.16 5.14
N PHE A 25 -7.88 12.12 5.89
CA PHE A 25 -8.27 12.35 7.28
C PHE A 25 -9.68 12.92 7.41
N LEU A 26 -10.11 13.79 6.50
CA LEU A 26 -11.49 14.30 6.51
C LEU A 26 -12.53 13.19 6.26
N VAL A 27 -12.24 12.25 5.35
CA VAL A 27 -13.18 11.18 4.97
C VAL A 27 -13.19 10.03 5.97
N PHE A 28 -12.02 9.58 6.44
CA PHE A 28 -11.89 8.38 7.27
C PHE A 28 -11.54 8.67 8.75
N GLY A 29 -11.28 9.93 9.10
CA GLY A 29 -10.82 10.32 10.43
C GLY A 29 -11.87 10.18 11.53
N ASN A 30 -13.16 10.14 11.18
CA ASN A 30 -14.26 9.93 12.13
C ASN A 30 -14.15 8.58 12.87
N GLY A 31 -13.47 7.59 12.29
CA GLY A 31 -13.26 6.27 12.89
C GLY A 31 -11.99 6.12 13.74
N ILE A 32 -11.16 7.16 13.87
CA ILE A 32 -9.82 7.04 14.50
C ILE A 32 -9.92 6.52 15.94
N PHE A 33 -10.87 6.98 16.73
CA PHE A 33 -10.98 6.66 18.17
C PHE A 33 -11.93 5.50 18.50
N ASN A 34 -12.21 4.63 17.53
CA ASN A 34 -12.97 3.40 17.78
C ASN A 34 -12.09 2.29 18.38
N ASP A 35 -12.67 1.23 18.94
CA ASP A 35 -11.90 0.10 19.46
C ASP A 35 -11.51 -0.91 18.36
N PHE A 36 -10.67 -1.90 18.66
CA PHE A 36 -10.38 -3.05 17.79
C PHE A 36 -11.69 -3.78 17.44
N THR A 37 -11.82 -4.22 16.19
CA THR A 37 -13.04 -4.91 15.72
C THR A 37 -12.72 -6.17 14.95
N PHE A 38 -13.59 -7.19 15.07
CA PHE A 38 -13.50 -8.45 14.30
C PHE A 38 -12.09 -9.06 14.30
N ASP A 39 -11.48 -9.20 13.12
CA ASP A 39 -10.17 -9.82 12.92
C ASP A 39 -9.03 -9.01 13.55
N ASP A 40 -9.21 -7.71 13.81
CA ASP A 40 -8.21 -6.87 14.47
C ASP A 40 -7.85 -7.45 15.85
N VAL A 41 -8.84 -8.04 16.54
CA VAL A 41 -8.66 -8.64 17.86
C VAL A 41 -7.73 -9.85 17.78
N ALA A 42 -7.95 -10.75 16.81
CA ALA A 42 -7.19 -11.98 16.67
C ALA A 42 -5.81 -11.78 16.02
N VAL A 43 -5.69 -10.83 15.09
CA VAL A 43 -4.46 -10.59 14.33
C VAL A 43 -3.50 -9.63 15.04
N ILE A 44 -4.04 -8.65 15.77
CA ILE A 44 -3.25 -7.55 16.34
C ILE A 44 -3.36 -7.54 17.86
N GLN A 45 -4.56 -7.36 18.42
CA GLN A 45 -4.73 -7.06 19.84
C GLN A 45 -4.24 -8.19 20.76
N ASN A 46 -4.68 -9.43 20.48
CA ASN A 46 -4.38 -10.62 21.29
C ASN A 46 -3.08 -11.32 20.89
N ARG A 47 -2.24 -10.64 20.10
CA ARG A 47 -1.08 -11.24 19.49
C ARG A 47 0.21 -10.77 20.18
N GLY A 48 0.69 -11.56 21.13
CA GLY A 48 1.81 -11.19 21.99
C GLY A 48 3.16 -11.03 21.28
N ASP A 49 3.44 -11.84 20.25
CA ASP A 49 4.68 -11.79 19.46
C ASP A 49 4.85 -10.46 18.69
N LEU A 50 3.76 -9.74 18.40
CA LEU A 50 3.82 -8.39 17.80
C LEU A 50 4.32 -7.31 18.78
N LYS A 51 4.19 -7.52 20.09
CA LYS A 51 4.55 -6.55 21.12
C LYS A 51 6.00 -6.72 21.61
N ASP A 52 6.62 -7.85 21.30
CA ASP A 52 7.97 -8.20 21.74
C ASP A 52 9.01 -7.92 20.64
N SER A 53 9.90 -6.96 20.88
CA SER A 53 10.95 -6.57 19.93
C SER A 53 11.98 -7.66 19.68
N SER A 54 12.18 -8.58 20.62
CA SER A 54 13.11 -9.70 20.44
C SER A 54 12.60 -10.71 19.40
N ASN A 55 11.28 -10.74 19.17
CA ASN A 55 10.62 -11.64 18.25
C ASN A 55 10.42 -11.07 16.83
N PHE A 56 10.91 -9.85 16.55
CA PHE A 56 10.64 -9.15 15.28
C PHE A 56 10.99 -9.98 14.03
N PHE A 57 12.15 -10.65 14.01
CA PHE A 57 12.54 -11.48 12.86
C PHE A 57 11.73 -12.78 12.75
N ASN A 58 11.21 -13.31 13.86
CA ASN A 58 10.35 -14.49 13.84
C ASN A 58 9.02 -14.21 13.13
N LEU A 59 8.55 -12.95 13.11
CA LEU A 59 7.35 -12.55 12.38
C LEU A 59 7.46 -12.77 10.86
N PHE A 60 8.68 -12.91 10.32
CA PHE A 60 8.90 -13.21 8.91
C PHE A 60 8.65 -14.67 8.55
N VAL A 61 8.51 -15.56 9.54
CA VAL A 61 8.22 -16.99 9.34
C VAL A 61 6.92 -17.42 10.02
N SER A 62 6.34 -16.56 10.86
CA SER A 62 5.09 -16.82 11.56
C SER A 62 3.85 -16.71 10.65
N PRO A 63 2.80 -17.50 10.91
CA PRO A 63 1.52 -17.34 10.24
C PRO A 63 0.83 -16.03 10.64
N TYR A 64 0.03 -15.48 9.74
CA TYR A 64 -0.74 -14.24 9.91
C TYR A 64 -1.91 -14.39 10.90
N HIS A 65 -2.59 -15.55 10.90
CA HIS A 65 -3.57 -15.91 11.92
C HIS A 65 -3.03 -17.05 12.78
N LEU A 66 -3.08 -16.91 14.10
CA LEU A 66 -2.65 -17.95 15.05
C LEU A 66 -3.65 -19.11 15.16
N LEU A 67 -4.92 -18.88 14.84
CA LEU A 67 -6.02 -19.84 15.04
C LEU A 67 -6.35 -20.67 13.78
N ALA A 68 -5.78 -20.35 12.62
CA ALA A 68 -6.11 -21.03 11.37
C ALA A 68 -5.21 -22.25 11.13
N LYS A 69 -5.79 -23.43 10.86
CA LYS A 69 -5.08 -24.67 10.51
C LYS A 69 -4.12 -24.55 9.32
N LEU A 70 -4.35 -23.56 8.44
CA LEU A 70 -3.50 -23.19 7.31
C LEU A 70 -3.32 -21.66 7.40
N GLY A 71 -2.43 -21.20 8.27
CA GLY A 71 -2.19 -19.77 8.46
C GLY A 71 -1.73 -19.09 7.17
N LEU A 72 -2.35 -17.97 6.82
CA LEU A 72 -1.89 -17.11 5.72
C LEU A 72 -0.49 -16.58 6.01
N PHE A 73 0.30 -16.27 4.98
CA PHE A 73 1.67 -15.78 5.16
C PHE A 73 1.80 -14.34 4.66
N ARG A 74 1.95 -13.38 5.59
CA ARG A 74 1.97 -11.93 5.30
C ARG A 74 3.03 -11.19 6.14
N PRO A 75 4.31 -11.57 6.00
CA PRO A 75 5.37 -11.13 6.91
C PRO A 75 5.61 -9.61 6.90
N PHE A 76 5.44 -8.94 5.77
CA PHE A 76 5.64 -7.48 5.71
C PHE A 76 4.53 -6.73 6.45
N THR A 77 3.29 -7.20 6.34
CA THR A 77 2.15 -6.67 7.11
C THR A 77 2.38 -6.89 8.61
N MET A 78 2.83 -8.08 9.00
CA MET A 78 3.16 -8.42 10.39
C MET A 78 4.26 -7.52 10.96
N ALA A 79 5.34 -7.34 10.22
CA ALA A 79 6.42 -6.43 10.59
C ALA A 79 5.91 -4.98 10.75
N SER A 80 5.01 -4.53 9.86
CA SER A 80 4.42 -3.18 9.95
C SER A 80 3.61 -2.98 11.24
N TYR A 81 2.90 -4.01 11.71
CA TYR A 81 2.17 -3.94 12.98
C TYR A 81 3.11 -3.93 14.19
N ALA A 82 4.17 -4.73 14.17
CA ALA A 82 5.14 -4.74 15.26
C ALA A 82 5.83 -3.36 15.40
N VAL A 83 6.24 -2.77 14.27
CA VAL A 83 6.77 -1.39 14.26
C VAL A 83 5.75 -0.41 14.82
N ASN A 84 4.48 -0.52 14.44
CA ASN A 84 3.42 0.36 14.95
C ASN A 84 3.21 0.16 16.47
N HIS A 85 3.32 -1.06 17.00
CA HIS A 85 3.28 -1.30 18.44
C HIS A 85 4.45 -0.64 19.15
N PHE A 86 5.68 -0.71 18.63
CA PHE A 86 6.83 -0.05 19.23
C PHE A 86 6.66 1.47 19.27
N ILE A 87 6.12 2.06 18.19
CA ILE A 87 5.83 3.50 18.14
C ILE A 87 4.74 3.85 19.14
N ASN A 88 3.65 3.08 19.20
CA ASN A 88 2.57 3.30 20.16
C ASN A 88 3.11 3.25 21.60
N ASN A 89 3.90 2.24 21.96
CA ASN A 89 4.48 2.09 23.30
C ASN A 89 5.46 3.23 23.66
N ALA A 90 6.11 3.84 22.67
CA ALA A 90 7.03 4.96 22.91
C ALA A 90 6.31 6.29 23.13
N ILE A 91 5.09 6.45 22.62
CA ILE A 91 4.34 7.71 22.63
C ILE A 91 3.19 7.69 23.65
N LEU A 92 2.52 6.55 23.81
CA LEU A 92 1.37 6.39 24.69
C LEU A 92 1.80 6.02 26.11
N PRO A 93 1.09 6.49 27.14
CA PRO A 93 1.35 6.07 28.52
C PRO A 93 0.97 4.60 28.73
N ALA A 94 1.55 3.95 29.73
CA ALA A 94 1.21 2.57 30.09
C ALA A 94 -0.27 2.37 30.50
N SER A 95 -0.97 3.44 30.86
CA SER A 95 -2.40 3.47 31.15
C SER A 95 -3.28 3.72 29.92
N ALA A 96 -2.70 3.70 28.72
CA ALA A 96 -3.44 3.89 27.48
C ALA A 96 -4.52 2.83 27.32
N THR A 97 -5.65 3.29 26.82
CA THR A 97 -6.83 2.45 26.53
C THR A 97 -6.67 1.74 25.18
N SER A 98 -7.45 0.67 24.98
CA SER A 98 -7.49 -0.08 23.72
C SER A 98 -7.78 0.82 22.51
N PHE A 99 -8.73 1.76 22.63
CA PHE A 99 -9.05 2.68 21.53
C PHE A 99 -7.90 3.66 21.21
N GLN A 100 -7.07 4.05 22.19
CA GLN A 100 -5.89 4.88 21.95
C GLN A 100 -4.79 4.11 21.20
N GLU A 101 -4.59 2.84 21.54
CA GLU A 101 -3.69 1.97 20.78
C GLU A 101 -4.19 1.78 19.34
N ALA A 102 -5.48 1.46 19.17
CA ALA A 102 -6.12 1.26 17.87
C ALA A 102 -6.01 2.52 16.98
N ALA A 103 -6.14 3.71 17.56
CA ALA A 103 -6.02 4.98 16.86
C ALA A 103 -4.68 5.12 16.13
N GLY A 104 -3.58 4.70 16.75
CA GLY A 104 -2.24 4.72 16.13
C GLY A 104 -2.21 3.89 14.84
N PHE A 105 -2.74 2.67 14.87
CA PHE A 105 -2.82 1.83 13.66
C PHE A 105 -3.69 2.46 12.58
N ARG A 106 -4.87 2.96 12.96
CA ARG A 106 -5.83 3.57 12.04
C ARG A 106 -5.26 4.82 11.35
N VAL A 107 -4.54 5.66 12.08
CA VAL A 107 -3.80 6.81 11.54
C VAL A 107 -2.83 6.38 10.44
N VAL A 108 -2.04 5.34 10.69
CA VAL A 108 -1.09 4.88 9.67
C VAL A 108 -1.83 4.28 8.45
N ASN A 109 -2.99 3.62 8.62
CA ASN A 109 -3.79 3.14 7.48
C ASN A 109 -4.28 4.31 6.60
N ILE A 110 -4.82 5.37 7.23
CA ILE A 110 -5.26 6.59 6.53
C ILE A 110 -4.08 7.22 5.76
N ILE A 111 -2.89 7.27 6.37
CA ILE A 111 -1.68 7.78 5.72
C ILE A 111 -1.29 6.94 4.50
N ILE A 112 -1.30 5.60 4.61
CA ILE A 112 -1.00 4.74 3.45
C ILE A 112 -2.04 4.93 2.34
N HIS A 113 -3.33 5.08 2.68
CA HIS A 113 -4.37 5.38 1.69
C HIS A 113 -4.15 6.72 0.97
N ALA A 114 -3.71 7.74 1.70
CA ALA A 114 -3.30 9.01 1.10
C ALA A 114 -2.14 8.83 0.10
N PHE A 115 -1.12 8.07 0.47
CA PHE A 115 0.00 7.75 -0.43
C PHE A 115 -0.43 6.91 -1.64
N ASN A 116 -1.35 5.95 -1.46
CA ASN A 116 -1.93 5.18 -2.55
C ASN A 116 -2.67 6.08 -3.55
N SER A 117 -3.52 6.96 -3.05
CA SER A 117 -4.25 7.94 -3.86
C SER A 117 -3.30 8.85 -4.63
N PHE A 118 -2.25 9.34 -3.97
CA PHE A 118 -1.20 10.16 -4.59
C PHE A 118 -0.39 9.39 -5.66
N LEU A 119 0.01 8.15 -5.39
CA LEU A 119 0.74 7.34 -6.37
C LEU A 119 -0.14 7.03 -7.59
N LEU A 120 -1.43 6.81 -7.39
CA LEU A 120 -2.39 6.60 -8.47
C LEU A 120 -2.52 7.85 -9.35
N PHE A 121 -2.66 9.04 -8.74
CA PHE A 121 -2.58 10.33 -9.45
C PHE A 121 -1.33 10.39 -10.34
N TRP A 122 -0.17 10.10 -9.73
CA TRP A 122 1.12 10.21 -10.38
C TRP A 122 1.28 9.25 -11.56
N LEU A 123 0.82 8.00 -11.41
CA LEU A 123 0.86 6.99 -12.46
C LEU A 123 -0.05 7.36 -13.63
N VAL A 124 -1.30 7.74 -13.36
CA VAL A 124 -2.25 8.16 -14.39
C VAL A 124 -1.72 9.38 -15.14
N ARG A 125 -1.13 10.34 -14.42
CA ARG A 125 -0.54 11.55 -15.01
C ARG A 125 0.60 11.20 -15.97
N ARG A 126 1.40 10.19 -15.64
CA ARG A 126 2.52 9.75 -16.49
C ARG A 126 2.08 8.93 -17.69
N LEU A 127 1.12 8.03 -17.51
CA LEU A 127 0.65 7.13 -18.57
C LEU A 127 -0.16 7.90 -19.62
N PHE A 128 -1.10 8.73 -19.18
CA PHE A 128 -2.06 9.39 -20.08
C PHE A 128 -1.74 10.84 -20.38
N LYS A 129 -0.83 11.47 -19.63
CA LYS A 129 -0.47 12.91 -19.76
C LYS A 129 -1.68 13.86 -19.67
N ASN A 130 -2.82 13.39 -19.15
CA ASN A 130 -4.06 14.14 -19.05
C ASN A 130 -4.28 14.61 -17.61
N ARG A 131 -4.38 15.94 -17.40
CA ARG A 131 -4.47 16.53 -16.05
C ARG A 131 -5.82 16.19 -15.41
N PHE A 132 -6.91 16.41 -16.14
CA PHE A 132 -8.25 16.15 -15.66
C PHE A 132 -8.40 14.69 -15.23
N LEU A 133 -7.95 13.75 -16.06
CA LEU A 133 -8.02 12.31 -15.75
C LEU A 133 -7.25 11.96 -14.48
N SER A 134 -6.06 12.53 -14.26
CA SER A 134 -5.29 12.29 -13.03
C SER A 134 -6.01 12.78 -11.78
N TYR A 135 -6.55 14.01 -11.78
CA TYR A 135 -7.30 14.54 -10.64
C TYR A 135 -8.63 13.79 -10.43
N ALA A 136 -9.31 13.42 -11.50
CA ALA A 136 -10.54 12.64 -11.42
C ALA A 136 -10.27 11.27 -10.79
N THR A 137 -9.26 10.52 -11.25
CA THR A 137 -8.89 9.23 -10.65
C THR A 137 -8.46 9.39 -9.20
N PHE A 138 -7.67 10.42 -8.88
CA PHE A 138 -7.25 10.74 -7.52
C PHE A 138 -8.44 10.96 -6.58
N LEU A 139 -9.34 11.88 -6.93
CA LEU A 139 -10.47 12.23 -6.10
C LEU A 139 -11.45 11.06 -5.98
N LEU A 140 -11.81 10.44 -7.09
CA LEU A 140 -12.73 9.31 -7.11
C LEU A 140 -12.21 8.16 -6.26
N PHE A 141 -10.94 7.77 -6.42
CA PHE A 141 -10.34 6.69 -5.62
C PHE A 141 -10.26 7.07 -4.14
N LEU A 142 -9.80 8.27 -3.80
CA LEU A 142 -9.60 8.68 -2.41
C LEU A 142 -10.89 8.62 -1.61
N VAL A 143 -12.00 9.14 -2.16
CA VAL A 143 -13.27 9.30 -1.45
C VAL A 143 -14.22 8.13 -1.62
N HIS A 144 -13.86 7.11 -2.41
CA HIS A 144 -14.79 6.03 -2.75
C HIS A 144 -15.17 5.22 -1.50
N PRO A 145 -16.47 5.05 -1.16
CA PRO A 145 -16.90 4.32 0.03
C PRO A 145 -16.48 2.85 0.07
N ILE A 146 -16.15 2.25 -1.08
CA ILE A 146 -15.62 0.88 -1.16
C ILE A 146 -14.33 0.70 -0.34
N HIS A 147 -13.60 1.79 -0.07
CA HIS A 147 -12.37 1.74 0.72
C HIS A 147 -12.59 1.83 2.22
N THR A 148 -13.82 2.05 2.69
CA THR A 148 -14.10 2.16 4.13
C THR A 148 -13.55 0.96 4.89
N GLU A 149 -13.88 -0.26 4.48
CA GLU A 149 -13.37 -1.47 5.14
C GLU A 149 -11.84 -1.54 5.12
N ALA A 150 -11.21 -1.33 3.96
CA ALA A 150 -9.75 -1.38 3.82
C ALA A 150 -9.00 -0.33 4.64
N VAL A 151 -9.60 0.84 4.88
CA VAL A 151 -8.97 1.95 5.59
C VAL A 151 -9.28 1.93 7.09
N THR A 152 -10.52 1.65 7.48
CA THR A 152 -10.95 1.74 8.89
C THR A 152 -10.68 0.47 9.69
N SER A 153 -10.74 -0.70 9.06
CA SER A 153 -10.29 -1.95 9.69
C SER A 153 -8.77 -1.93 9.82
N LEU A 154 -8.25 -2.32 10.98
CA LEU A 154 -6.80 -2.34 11.18
C LEU A 154 -6.15 -3.43 10.31
N VAL A 155 -6.80 -4.61 10.18
CA VAL A 155 -6.36 -5.70 9.30
C VAL A 155 -6.33 -5.32 7.82
N GLY A 156 -7.09 -4.28 7.43
CA GLY A 156 -7.07 -3.67 6.11
C GLY A 156 -5.68 -3.16 5.66
N ARG A 157 -4.74 -2.97 6.59
CA ARG A 157 -3.33 -2.67 6.30
C ARG A 157 -2.72 -3.55 5.22
N ALA A 158 -3.05 -4.85 5.23
CA ALA A 158 -2.50 -5.81 4.28
C ALA A 158 -2.84 -5.40 2.84
N GLU A 159 -4.09 -4.97 2.60
CA GLU A 159 -4.54 -4.47 1.30
C GLU A 159 -3.87 -3.16 0.93
N LEU A 160 -3.79 -2.23 1.89
CA LEU A 160 -3.20 -0.90 1.66
C LEU A 160 -1.71 -0.99 1.29
N LEU A 161 -0.94 -1.83 1.98
CA LEU A 161 0.47 -2.07 1.70
C LEU A 161 0.67 -2.84 0.39
N ALA A 162 -0.12 -3.90 0.16
CA ALA A 162 -0.06 -4.64 -1.09
C ALA A 162 -0.33 -3.72 -2.29
N PHE A 163 -1.34 -2.85 -2.20
CA PHE A 163 -1.65 -1.89 -3.25
C PHE A 163 -0.55 -0.83 -3.43
N PHE A 164 -0.01 -0.27 -2.34
CA PHE A 164 1.09 0.70 -2.40
C PHE A 164 2.29 0.14 -3.16
N TRP A 165 2.74 -1.05 -2.76
CA TRP A 165 3.89 -1.69 -3.38
C TRP A 165 3.59 -2.20 -4.80
N SER A 166 2.34 -2.55 -5.09
CA SER A 166 1.88 -2.84 -6.45
C SER A 166 2.00 -1.63 -7.38
N LEU A 167 1.56 -0.45 -6.93
CA LEU A 167 1.71 0.80 -7.68
C LEU A 167 3.19 1.18 -7.84
N ALA A 168 4.01 0.98 -6.80
CA ALA A 168 5.44 1.20 -6.87
C ALA A 168 6.13 0.27 -7.88
N ALA A 169 5.76 -1.02 -7.93
CA ALA A 169 6.26 -1.97 -8.93
C ALA A 169 5.94 -1.51 -10.35
N VAL A 170 4.67 -1.14 -10.61
CA VAL A 170 4.25 -0.58 -11.91
C VAL A 170 5.04 0.69 -12.25
N TYR A 171 5.25 1.58 -11.27
CA TYR A 171 6.02 2.81 -11.45
C TYR A 171 7.46 2.54 -11.89
N PHE A 172 8.17 1.65 -11.19
CA PHE A 172 9.55 1.31 -11.51
C PHE A 172 9.67 0.53 -12.81
N PHE A 173 8.70 -0.33 -13.12
CA PHE A 173 8.59 -0.98 -14.43
C PHE A 173 8.53 0.04 -15.57
N ILE A 174 7.64 1.05 -15.47
CA ILE A 174 7.53 2.13 -16.47
C ILE A 174 8.82 2.95 -16.56
N LYS A 175 9.53 3.13 -15.43
CA LYS A 175 10.82 3.82 -15.38
C LYS A 175 11.98 3.03 -15.97
N LYS A 176 11.75 1.76 -16.33
CA LYS A 176 12.77 0.82 -16.76
C LYS A 176 13.79 0.44 -15.67
N ASP A 177 13.35 0.36 -14.42
CA ASP A 177 14.16 -0.16 -13.32
C ASP A 177 13.62 -1.52 -12.87
N SER A 178 14.21 -2.61 -13.37
CA SER A 178 13.79 -3.98 -13.04
C SER A 178 14.02 -4.33 -11.58
N LEU A 179 15.13 -3.89 -11.00
CA LEU A 179 15.50 -4.26 -9.64
C LEU A 179 14.53 -3.66 -8.63
N LEU A 180 14.25 -2.36 -8.75
CA LEU A 180 13.28 -1.70 -7.86
C LEU A 180 11.85 -2.17 -8.14
N SER A 181 11.52 -2.50 -9.38
CA SER A 181 10.20 -3.07 -9.72
C SER A 181 9.98 -4.43 -9.07
N SER A 182 10.94 -5.35 -9.23
CA SER A 182 10.91 -6.67 -8.61
C SER A 182 10.93 -6.59 -7.09
N GLY A 183 11.74 -5.70 -6.51
CA GLY A 183 11.77 -5.46 -5.07
C GLY A 183 10.43 -4.97 -4.54
N ALA A 184 9.81 -4.00 -5.21
CA ALA A 184 8.47 -3.53 -4.86
C ALA A 184 7.41 -4.64 -5.01
N PHE A 185 7.46 -5.43 -6.08
CA PHE A 185 6.56 -6.57 -6.26
C PHE A 185 6.72 -7.62 -5.14
N LEU A 186 7.95 -7.90 -4.71
CA LEU A 186 8.21 -8.77 -3.58
C LEU A 186 7.55 -8.23 -2.30
N PHE A 187 7.73 -6.94 -1.98
CA PHE A 187 7.07 -6.33 -0.83
C PHE A 187 5.54 -6.35 -0.93
N ALA A 188 4.98 -6.23 -2.14
CA ALA A 188 3.55 -6.37 -2.36
C ALA A 188 3.06 -7.79 -2.01
N LEU A 189 3.77 -8.82 -2.47
CA LEU A 189 3.47 -10.23 -2.16
C LEU A 189 3.62 -10.55 -0.68
N LEU A 190 4.68 -10.04 -0.04
CA LEU A 190 4.90 -10.20 1.40
C LEU A 190 3.85 -9.45 2.25
N SER A 191 3.12 -8.51 1.65
CA SER A 191 2.00 -7.82 2.29
C SER A 191 0.70 -8.61 2.16
N LYS A 192 0.36 -9.04 0.93
CA LYS A 192 -0.82 -9.85 0.62
C LYS A 192 -0.68 -10.56 -0.73
N GLU A 193 -1.13 -11.81 -0.76
CA GLU A 193 -1.12 -12.71 -1.91
C GLU A 193 -1.86 -12.18 -3.16
N VAL A 194 -2.85 -11.31 -2.97
CA VAL A 194 -3.61 -10.66 -4.06
C VAL A 194 -2.70 -9.81 -4.96
N ALA A 195 -1.53 -9.39 -4.47
CA ALA A 195 -0.54 -8.64 -5.25
C ALA A 195 -0.02 -9.39 -6.49
N LEU A 196 -0.23 -10.70 -6.63
CA LEU A 196 0.01 -11.43 -7.88
C LEU A 196 -0.67 -10.78 -9.10
N MET A 197 -1.75 -10.03 -8.90
CA MET A 197 -2.44 -9.27 -9.95
C MET A 197 -1.60 -8.17 -10.59
N VAL A 198 -0.46 -7.80 -10.00
CA VAL A 198 0.50 -6.88 -10.62
C VAL A 198 1.02 -7.43 -11.95
N LEU A 199 1.18 -8.75 -12.09
CA LEU A 199 1.70 -9.37 -13.31
C LEU A 199 0.81 -9.09 -14.54
N PRO A 200 -0.50 -9.45 -14.55
CA PRO A 200 -1.37 -9.13 -15.68
C PRO A 200 -1.53 -7.62 -15.91
N ILE A 201 -1.43 -6.79 -14.86
CA ILE A 201 -1.48 -5.32 -15.00
C ILE A 201 -0.24 -4.81 -15.73
N ILE A 202 0.96 -5.22 -15.32
CA ILE A 202 2.22 -4.86 -15.99
C ILE A 202 2.20 -5.34 -17.44
N PHE A 203 1.75 -6.58 -17.68
CA PHE A 203 1.56 -7.11 -19.01
C PHE A 203 0.65 -6.22 -19.87
N TYR A 204 -0.53 -5.87 -19.35
CA TYR A 204 -1.48 -5.02 -20.05
C TYR A 204 -0.91 -3.62 -20.34
N ILE A 205 -0.25 -2.99 -19.36
CA ILE A 205 0.38 -1.69 -19.56
C ILE A 205 1.46 -1.77 -20.65
N ASP A 206 2.30 -2.79 -20.61
CA ASP A 206 3.37 -2.94 -21.60
C ASP A 206 2.84 -3.24 -23.01
N TRP A 207 1.84 -4.13 -23.11
CA TRP A 207 1.22 -4.50 -24.37
C TRP A 207 0.39 -3.36 -24.97
N ALA A 208 -0.56 -2.80 -24.20
CA ALA A 208 -1.59 -1.90 -24.70
C ALA A 208 -1.19 -0.41 -24.62
N LEU A 209 -0.37 -0.01 -23.64
CA LEU A 209 -0.06 1.41 -23.41
C LEU A 209 1.36 1.80 -23.84
N LEU A 210 2.33 0.88 -23.77
CA LEU A 210 3.73 1.21 -24.02
C LEU A 210 4.25 0.75 -25.39
N ARG A 211 3.94 -0.48 -25.86
CA ARG A 211 4.73 -1.09 -26.97
C ARG A 211 4.00 -1.93 -28.02
N ASN A 212 2.67 -2.02 -28.06
CA ASN A 212 1.87 -2.61 -29.16
C ASN A 212 2.27 -4.03 -29.67
N ARG A 213 3.14 -4.79 -28.97
CA ARG A 213 3.56 -6.14 -29.37
C ARG A 213 3.37 -7.14 -28.23
N PHE A 214 2.48 -8.11 -28.45
CA PHE A 214 2.01 -9.08 -27.46
C PHE A 214 3.11 -10.01 -26.92
N PHE A 215 3.78 -10.77 -27.78
CA PHE A 215 4.78 -11.76 -27.35
C PHE A 215 5.99 -11.17 -26.59
N PRO A 216 6.56 -10.02 -27.01
CA PRO A 216 7.60 -9.37 -26.22
C PRO A 216 7.12 -8.91 -24.84
N ALA A 217 5.85 -8.51 -24.69
CA ALA A 217 5.29 -8.10 -23.40
C ALA A 217 5.17 -9.27 -22.43
N ILE A 218 4.81 -10.46 -22.91
CA ILE A 218 4.82 -11.70 -22.10
C ILE A 218 6.22 -11.92 -21.53
N LYS A 219 7.24 -11.98 -22.38
CA LYS A 219 8.63 -12.24 -21.94
C LYS A 219 9.10 -11.23 -20.89
N ARG A 220 8.77 -9.95 -21.07
CA ARG A 220 9.16 -8.89 -20.13
C ARG A 220 8.43 -8.95 -18.80
N THR A 221 7.16 -9.32 -18.81
CA THR A 221 6.36 -9.48 -17.59
C THR A 221 6.94 -10.60 -16.72
N PHE A 222 7.27 -11.74 -17.33
CA PHE A 222 7.84 -12.88 -16.60
C PHE A 222 9.23 -12.61 -16.02
N VAL A 223 10.06 -11.83 -16.73
CA VAL A 223 11.43 -11.53 -16.29
C VAL A 223 11.48 -10.22 -15.46
N PHE A 224 10.35 -9.51 -15.29
CA PHE A 224 10.32 -8.14 -14.79
C PHE A 224 11.35 -7.22 -15.46
N ALA A 225 11.71 -7.53 -16.71
CA ALA A 225 12.76 -6.85 -17.44
C ALA A 225 12.14 -5.77 -18.32
N PRO A 226 12.42 -4.49 -18.06
CA PRO A 226 12.00 -3.43 -18.96
C PRO A 226 12.78 -3.54 -20.26
N ALA A 227 12.14 -3.25 -21.39
CA ALA A 227 12.84 -3.32 -22.66
C ALA A 227 13.96 -2.27 -22.73
N ILE A 228 15.18 -2.76 -22.93
CA ILE A 228 16.36 -2.02 -23.39
C ILE A 228 15.91 -1.10 -24.54
#